data_AF-A0A972PDZ1-F1
#
_entry.id   AF-A0A972PDZ1-F1
#
_cell.length_a   1.000
_cell.length_b   1.000
_cell.length_c   1.000
_cell.angle_alpha   90.00
_cell.angle_beta   90.00
_cell.angle_gamma   90.00
#
_symmetry.space_group_name_H-M   'P 1'
#
loop_
_entity.id
_entity.type
_entity.pdbx_description
1 polymer ?
#
loop_
_entity_poly.entity_id
_entity_poly.type
_entity_poly.pdbx_seq_one_letter_code
_entity_poly.pdbx_strand_id
1 'polypeptide(L)'
;MDEYDAASEKIRITGVISQGVYRHVINILKLLADTFQQGLMELPGLEKEVLVNAAIFHDLGKVQPDLKVGDLVRPEEVFEPGYLHAARGAALARGIYNLNPNTVVLIEYHHHAEEGLPGDFPAYLLPMYRFFRLIDGLSAGITRRKAEVKLRVDGSKIHVVENSPMPRYNRSFVLDLYSGSVT
;
A
#
# COMPACT_ATOMS: atom_id res chain seq x y z
N MET A 1 -2.23 -16.40 -9.26
CA MET A 1 -1.02 -15.56 -9.21
C MET A 1 -0.18 -16.02 -10.35
N ASP A 2 0.49 -15.10 -11.01
CA ASP A 2 1.32 -15.42 -12.16
C ASP A 2 2.42 -16.42 -11.79
N GLU A 3 2.69 -17.34 -12.71
CA GLU A 3 3.65 -18.42 -12.50
C GLU A 3 5.04 -17.92 -12.83
N TYR A 4 5.95 -17.97 -11.87
CA TYR A 4 7.34 -17.57 -12.07
C TYR A 4 8.17 -18.74 -12.56
N ASP A 5 8.84 -18.56 -13.70
CA ASP A 5 9.87 -19.47 -14.20
C ASP A 5 11.25 -18.93 -13.81
N ALA A 6 11.90 -19.60 -12.86
CA ALA A 6 13.20 -19.19 -12.35
C ALA A 6 14.34 -19.30 -13.37
N ALA A 7 14.21 -20.14 -14.41
CA ALA A 7 15.26 -20.32 -15.41
C ALA A 7 15.29 -19.16 -16.43
N SER A 8 14.11 -18.61 -16.74
CA SER A 8 13.99 -17.49 -17.68
C SER A 8 13.75 -16.14 -16.99
N GLU A 9 13.53 -16.15 -15.67
CA GLU A 9 13.13 -15.00 -14.83
C GLU A 9 11.83 -14.33 -15.32
N LYS A 10 11.02 -15.07 -16.08
CA LYS A 10 9.75 -14.58 -16.61
C LYS A 10 8.60 -14.99 -15.71
N ILE A 11 7.54 -14.20 -15.77
CA ILE A 11 6.23 -14.61 -15.26
C ILE A 11 5.32 -14.97 -16.42
N ARG A 12 4.52 -16.02 -16.24
CA ARG A 12 3.36 -16.32 -17.08
C ARG A 12 2.13 -15.68 -16.47
N ILE A 13 1.48 -14.82 -17.22
CA ILE A 13 0.22 -14.19 -16.78
C ILE A 13 -0.87 -15.26 -16.71
N THR A 14 -1.41 -15.46 -15.50
CA THR A 14 -2.42 -16.50 -15.21
C THR A 14 -3.83 -15.94 -15.10
N GLY A 15 -3.96 -14.62 -14.93
CA GLY A 15 -5.25 -13.96 -14.83
C GLY A 15 -5.11 -12.44 -14.80
N VAL A 16 -6.15 -11.76 -15.25
CA VAL A 16 -6.28 -10.30 -15.15
C VAL A 16 -7.34 -9.99 -14.10
N ILE A 17 -7.00 -9.16 -13.11
CA ILE A 17 -7.93 -8.78 -12.05
C ILE A 17 -8.79 -7.62 -12.55
N SER A 18 -10.02 -7.91 -12.93
CA SER A 18 -11.00 -6.88 -13.30
C SER A 18 -11.16 -5.86 -12.18
N GLN A 19 -11.02 -4.58 -12.52
CA GLN A 19 -11.10 -3.45 -11.58
C GLN A 19 -10.09 -3.57 -10.42
N GLY A 20 -8.89 -4.10 -10.68
CA GLY A 20 -7.88 -4.36 -9.65
C GLY A 20 -7.51 -3.14 -8.81
N VAL A 21 -7.25 -2.00 -9.44
CA VAL A 21 -6.92 -0.73 -8.73
C VAL A 21 -8.09 -0.26 -7.87
N TYR A 22 -9.32 -0.30 -8.39
CA TYR A 22 -10.50 0.06 -7.62
C TYR A 22 -10.70 -0.85 -6.41
N ARG A 23 -10.60 -2.17 -6.60
CA ARG A 23 -10.73 -3.16 -5.49
C ARG A 23 -9.64 -2.96 -4.44
N HIS A 24 -8.42 -2.63 -4.87
CA HIS A 24 -7.30 -2.29 -3.99
C HIS A 24 -7.64 -1.10 -3.09
N VAL A 25 -8.12 0.00 -3.66
CA VAL A 25 -8.55 1.18 -2.89
C VAL A 25 -9.68 0.84 -1.92
N ILE A 26 -10.71 0.10 -2.35
CA ILE A 26 -11.81 -0.32 -1.48
C ILE A 26 -11.30 -1.17 -0.30
N ASN A 27 -10.34 -2.06 -0.53
CA ASN A 27 -9.74 -2.87 0.53
C ASN A 27 -8.97 -1.99 1.53
N ILE A 28 -8.23 -0.97 1.07
CA ILE A 28 -7.58 0.00 1.96
C ILE A 28 -8.63 0.72 2.82
N LEU A 29 -9.69 1.24 2.21
CA LEU A 29 -10.76 1.96 2.91
C LEU A 29 -11.46 1.07 3.96
N LYS A 30 -11.62 -0.23 3.68
CA LYS A 30 -12.13 -1.19 4.67
C LYS A 30 -11.18 -1.35 5.86
N LEU A 31 -9.88 -1.53 5.61
CA LEU A 31 -8.87 -1.63 6.69
C LEU A 31 -8.81 -0.34 7.53
N LEU A 32 -8.95 0.83 6.88
CA LEU A 32 -9.09 2.11 7.59
C LEU A 32 -10.33 2.11 8.49
N ALA A 33 -11.51 1.75 7.96
CA ALA A 33 -12.73 1.73 8.74
C ALA A 33 -12.63 0.79 9.95
N ASP A 34 -12.09 -0.42 9.75
CA ASP A 34 -11.91 -1.43 10.80
C ASP A 34 -10.96 -0.93 11.90
N THR A 35 -9.89 -0.22 11.55
CA THR A 35 -8.92 0.31 12.53
C THR A 35 -9.40 1.59 13.21
N PHE A 36 -10.16 2.44 12.52
CA PHE A 36 -10.80 3.63 13.12
C PHE A 36 -11.79 3.24 14.21
N GLN A 37 -12.58 2.18 13.99
CA GLN A 37 -13.49 1.63 14.99
C GLN A 37 -12.78 1.09 16.25
N GLN A 38 -11.47 0.85 16.15
CA GLN A 38 -10.64 0.35 17.25
C GLN A 38 -9.79 1.46 17.91
N GLY A 39 -10.10 2.74 17.67
CA GLY A 39 -9.45 3.86 18.34
C GLY A 39 -8.18 4.36 17.66
N LEU A 40 -7.88 3.96 16.41
CA LEU A 40 -6.68 4.46 15.71
C LEU A 40 -6.65 6.00 15.65
N MET A 41 -7.79 6.66 15.44
CA MET A 41 -7.88 8.13 15.37
C MET A 41 -7.77 8.84 16.72
N GLU A 42 -7.66 8.09 17.82
CA GLU A 42 -7.38 8.64 19.15
C GLU A 42 -5.87 8.87 19.37
N LEU A 43 -5.04 8.34 18.47
CA LEU A 43 -3.60 8.48 18.52
C LEU A 43 -3.14 9.88 18.08
N PRO A 44 -2.30 10.57 18.87
CA PRO A 44 -1.69 11.84 18.48
C PRO A 44 -1.02 11.81 17.11
N GLY A 45 -1.35 12.79 16.26
CA GLY A 45 -0.74 12.95 14.94
C GLY A 45 -1.32 12.05 13.83
N LEU A 46 -2.37 11.26 14.11
CA LEU A 46 -3.12 10.58 13.05
C LEU A 46 -4.31 11.41 12.59
N GLU A 47 -4.36 11.69 11.28
CA GLU A 47 -5.40 12.51 10.67
C GLU A 47 -6.23 11.67 9.69
N LYS A 48 -7.52 11.54 10.00
CA LYS A 48 -8.47 10.75 9.18
C LYS A 48 -8.50 11.19 7.73
N GLU A 49 -8.63 12.49 7.49
CA GLU A 49 -8.74 13.04 6.13
C GLU A 49 -7.47 12.78 5.31
N VAL A 50 -6.30 12.90 5.95
CA VAL A 50 -5.01 12.64 5.29
C VAL A 50 -4.93 11.18 4.83
N LEU A 51 -5.26 10.21 5.69
CA LEU A 51 -5.23 8.78 5.37
C LEU A 51 -6.27 8.38 4.33
N VAL A 52 -7.50 8.90 4.44
CA VAL A 52 -8.57 8.60 3.48
C VAL A 52 -8.24 9.15 2.10
N ASN A 53 -7.75 10.40 2.02
CA ASN A 53 -7.35 10.97 0.74
C ASN A 53 -6.13 10.24 0.17
N ALA A 54 -5.13 9.89 0.98
CA ALA A 54 -4.00 9.09 0.51
C ALA A 54 -4.48 7.74 -0.07
N ALA A 55 -5.39 7.04 0.61
CA ALA A 55 -5.96 5.79 0.13
C ALA A 55 -6.62 5.92 -1.25
N ILE A 56 -7.40 6.97 -1.47
CA ILE A 56 -8.14 7.19 -2.72
C ILE A 56 -7.19 7.59 -3.87
N PHE A 57 -6.18 8.43 -3.58
CA PHE A 57 -5.40 9.10 -4.62
C PHE A 57 -3.98 8.55 -4.84
N HIS A 58 -3.44 7.69 -3.97
CA HIS A 58 -2.02 7.28 -4.05
C HIS A 58 -1.63 6.61 -5.37
N ASP A 59 -2.53 5.81 -5.93
CA ASP A 59 -2.32 5.04 -7.15
C ASP A 59 -2.87 5.76 -8.40
N LEU A 60 -3.30 7.02 -8.29
CA LEU A 60 -3.91 7.77 -9.41
C LEU A 60 -2.96 7.89 -10.62
N GLY A 61 -1.65 7.99 -10.36
CA GLY A 61 -0.63 8.10 -11.40
C GLY A 61 -0.25 6.78 -12.08
N LYS A 62 -0.81 5.65 -11.65
CA LYS A 62 -0.37 4.31 -12.04
C LYS A 62 -0.74 3.96 -13.48
N VAL A 63 0.26 3.50 -14.23
CA VAL A 63 0.08 2.95 -15.57
C VAL A 63 0.25 1.43 -15.47
N GLN A 64 -0.75 0.71 -15.97
CA GLN A 64 -0.71 -0.75 -16.03
C GLN A 64 -0.41 -1.18 -17.47
N PRO A 65 0.49 -2.16 -17.68
CA PRO A 65 0.68 -2.74 -18.99
C PRO A 65 -0.57 -3.49 -19.44
N ASP A 66 -0.85 -3.48 -20.74
CA ASP A 66 -1.91 -4.30 -21.33
C ASP A 66 -1.38 -5.72 -21.57
N LEU A 67 -1.72 -6.63 -20.66
CA LEU A 67 -1.26 -8.02 -20.67
C LEU A 67 -2.43 -8.99 -20.76
N LYS A 68 -2.22 -10.09 -21.48
CA LYS A 68 -3.20 -11.17 -21.67
C LYS A 68 -2.78 -12.42 -20.92
N VAL A 69 -3.77 -13.24 -20.57
CA VAL A 69 -3.52 -14.56 -20.00
C VAL A 69 -2.70 -15.39 -20.98
N GLY A 70 -1.61 -15.97 -20.49
CA GLY A 70 -0.65 -16.75 -21.27
C GLY A 70 0.63 -15.99 -21.64
N ASP A 71 0.62 -14.65 -21.58
CA ASP A 71 1.79 -13.83 -21.88
C ASP A 71 2.97 -14.19 -20.97
N LEU A 72 4.17 -14.24 -21.56
CA LEU A 72 5.43 -14.49 -20.88
C LEU A 72 6.27 -13.23 -20.89
N VAL A 73 6.37 -12.56 -19.74
CA VAL A 73 7.00 -11.25 -19.62
C VAL A 73 8.05 -11.24 -18.50
N ARG A 74 9.08 -10.40 -18.66
CA ARG A 74 9.99 -10.05 -17.56
C ARG A 74 9.35 -8.93 -16.74
N PRO A 75 9.05 -9.12 -15.45
CA PRO A 75 8.34 -8.12 -14.66
C PRO A 75 9.01 -6.74 -14.67
N GLU A 76 10.34 -6.70 -14.55
CA GLU A 76 11.11 -5.45 -14.53
C GLU A 76 11.07 -4.67 -15.86
N GLU A 77 10.74 -5.31 -16.98
CA GLU A 77 10.64 -4.65 -18.29
C GLU A 77 9.23 -4.08 -18.54
N VAL A 78 8.19 -4.64 -17.91
CA VAL A 78 6.79 -4.31 -18.23
C VAL A 78 6.06 -3.54 -17.13
N PHE A 79 6.45 -3.72 -15.86
CA PHE A 79 5.86 -2.98 -14.75
C PHE A 79 6.76 -1.80 -14.37
N GLU A 80 6.18 -0.61 -14.31
CA GLU A 80 6.94 0.57 -13.90
C GLU A 80 7.39 0.45 -12.42
N PRO A 81 8.59 0.96 -12.09
CA PRO A 81 8.98 1.13 -10.70
C PRO A 81 7.98 1.99 -9.93
N GLY A 82 7.57 1.53 -8.74
CA GLY A 82 6.46 2.14 -8.00
C GLY A 82 6.67 3.61 -7.61
N TYR A 83 7.92 4.05 -7.40
CA TYR A 83 8.21 5.45 -7.08
C TYR A 83 7.84 6.41 -8.22
N LEU A 84 7.80 5.93 -9.48
CA LEU A 84 7.42 6.77 -10.63
C LEU A 84 5.93 7.11 -10.61
N HIS A 85 5.05 6.13 -10.34
CA HIS A 85 3.62 6.43 -10.24
C HIS A 85 3.28 7.18 -8.97
N ALA A 86 4.01 6.95 -7.88
CA ALA A 86 3.84 7.68 -6.63
C ALA A 86 4.12 9.18 -6.82
N ALA A 87 5.25 9.53 -7.45
CA ALA A 87 5.59 10.92 -7.78
C ALA A 87 4.56 11.56 -8.72
N ARG A 88 4.11 10.82 -9.74
CA ARG A 88 3.08 11.30 -10.67
C ARG A 88 1.73 11.51 -9.98
N GLY A 89 1.33 10.57 -9.13
CA GLY A 89 0.11 10.66 -8.31
C GLY A 89 0.14 11.88 -7.40
N ALA A 90 1.29 12.15 -6.76
CA ALA A 90 1.49 13.32 -5.91
C ALA A 90 1.37 14.63 -6.70
N ALA A 91 1.95 14.69 -7.91
CA ALA A 91 1.82 15.85 -8.79
C ALA A 91 0.35 16.13 -9.18
N LEU A 92 -0.42 15.09 -9.51
CA LEU A 92 -1.84 15.21 -9.82
C LEU A 92 -2.66 15.63 -8.59
N ALA A 93 -2.41 15.01 -7.44
CA ALA A 93 -3.04 15.34 -6.17
C ALA A 93 -2.84 16.80 -5.79
N ARG A 94 -1.62 17.33 -5.98
CA ARG A 94 -1.26 18.72 -5.72
C ARG A 94 -1.88 19.68 -6.74
N GLY A 95 -1.67 19.41 -8.04
CA GLY A 95 -1.98 20.37 -9.11
C GLY A 95 -3.43 20.40 -9.56
N ILE A 96 -4.13 19.26 -9.50
CA ILE A 96 -5.50 19.13 -10.01
C ILE A 96 -6.50 19.09 -8.87
N TYR A 97 -6.24 18.24 -7.87
CA TYR A 97 -7.18 18.03 -6.77
C TYR A 97 -6.95 18.96 -5.58
N ASN A 98 -5.86 19.73 -5.60
CA ASN A 98 -5.48 20.68 -4.55
C ASN A 98 -5.55 20.06 -3.14
N LEU A 99 -5.02 18.83 -2.99
CA LEU A 99 -5.06 18.11 -1.72
C LEU A 99 -4.08 18.74 -0.71
N ASN A 100 -4.37 18.51 0.57
CA ASN A 100 -3.50 18.90 1.68
C ASN A 100 -2.04 18.43 1.44
N PRO A 101 -1.02 19.27 1.69
CA PRO A 101 0.38 18.90 1.57
C PRO A 101 0.77 17.59 2.27
N ASN A 102 0.23 17.31 3.46
CA ASN A 102 0.47 16.06 4.19
C ASN A 102 0.02 14.85 3.37
N THR A 103 -1.16 14.91 2.75
CA THR A 103 -1.66 13.87 1.85
C THR A 103 -0.74 13.69 0.65
N VAL A 104 -0.31 14.79 0.04
CA VAL A 104 0.58 14.76 -1.13
C VAL A 104 1.90 14.08 -0.78
N VAL A 105 2.47 14.38 0.39
CA VAL A 105 3.71 13.75 0.88
C VAL A 105 3.52 12.25 1.09
N LEU A 106 2.41 11.80 1.69
CA LEU A 106 2.15 10.37 1.84
C LEU A 106 2.02 9.66 0.49
N ILE A 107 1.34 10.28 -0.48
CA ILE A 107 1.23 9.75 -1.85
C ILE A 107 2.60 9.69 -2.52
N GLU A 108 3.44 10.72 -2.38
CA GLU A 108 4.74 10.78 -3.05
C GLU A 108 5.68 9.67 -2.57
N TYR A 109 5.66 9.37 -1.26
CA TYR A 109 6.64 8.50 -0.64
C TYR A 109 6.15 7.09 -0.27
N HIS A 110 4.90 6.70 -0.53
CA HIS A 110 4.37 5.39 -0.08
C HIS A 110 5.14 4.15 -0.57
N HIS A 111 5.89 4.24 -1.68
CA HIS A 111 6.76 3.14 -2.14
C HIS A 111 8.21 3.18 -1.64
N HIS A 112 8.63 4.25 -0.96
CA HIS A 112 9.97 4.36 -0.40
C HIS A 112 10.08 3.52 0.87
N ALA A 113 11.24 2.93 1.14
CA ALA A 113 11.59 2.48 2.48
C ALA A 113 11.77 3.70 3.41
N GLU A 114 11.67 3.50 4.73
CA GLU A 114 11.78 4.63 5.67
C GLU A 114 13.17 5.25 5.64
N GLU A 115 14.20 4.42 5.47
CA GLU A 115 15.61 4.82 5.30
C GLU A 115 15.86 5.53 3.96
N GLY A 116 14.92 5.41 3.02
CA GLY A 116 14.95 6.06 1.71
C GLY A 116 14.14 7.36 1.66
N LEU A 117 13.57 7.82 2.78
CA LEU A 117 12.90 9.12 2.86
C LEU A 117 13.91 10.27 2.79
N PRO A 118 13.53 11.43 2.25
CA PRO A 118 14.41 12.59 2.25
C PRO A 118 14.67 13.08 3.68
N GLY A 119 15.82 13.70 3.91
CA GLY A 119 16.22 14.15 5.25
C GLY A 119 15.32 15.23 5.87
N ASP A 120 14.51 15.90 5.04
CA ASP A 120 13.51 16.89 5.42
C ASP A 120 12.08 16.32 5.46
N PHE A 121 11.92 14.98 5.38
CA PHE A 121 10.61 14.35 5.52
C PHE A 121 9.97 14.75 6.86
N PRO A 122 8.70 15.20 6.89
CA PRO A 122 8.10 15.67 8.13
C PRO A 122 7.93 14.54 9.14
N ALA A 123 8.74 14.57 10.21
CA ALA A 123 8.78 13.48 11.20
C ALA A 123 7.41 13.19 11.85
N TYR A 124 6.56 14.20 11.99
CA TYR A 124 5.20 14.04 12.53
C TYR A 124 4.29 13.20 11.62
N LEU A 125 4.63 13.01 10.33
CA LEU A 125 3.89 12.17 9.39
C LEU A 125 4.32 10.70 9.43
N LEU A 126 5.46 10.35 10.07
CA LEU A 126 5.97 8.98 10.11
C LEU A 126 4.93 7.95 10.58
N PRO A 127 4.09 8.21 11.60
CA PRO A 127 3.08 7.26 12.04
C PRO A 127 2.02 6.98 10.96
N MET A 128 1.51 8.03 10.30
CA MET A 128 0.58 7.88 9.18
C MET A 128 1.24 7.21 7.98
N TYR A 129 2.49 7.54 7.68
CA TYR A 129 3.26 6.94 6.60
C TYR A 129 3.46 5.43 6.80
N ARG A 130 3.92 5.02 7.99
CA ARG A 130 4.10 3.61 8.34
C ARG A 130 2.79 2.84 8.25
N PHE A 131 1.73 3.41 8.83
CA PHE A 131 0.40 2.80 8.78
C PHE A 131 -0.13 2.70 7.34
N PHE A 132 0.04 3.76 6.54
CA PHE A 132 -0.41 3.80 5.16
C PHE A 132 0.29 2.75 4.30
N ARG A 133 1.62 2.63 4.43
CA ARG A 133 2.40 1.57 3.75
C ARG A 133 1.99 0.18 4.17
N LEU A 134 1.70 -0.02 5.46
CA LEU A 134 1.21 -1.30 5.97
C LEU A 134 -0.11 -1.69 5.28
N ILE A 135 -1.10 -0.81 5.27
CA ILE A 135 -2.42 -1.13 4.71
C ILE A 135 -2.41 -1.21 3.18
N ASP A 136 -1.56 -0.45 2.48
CA ASP A 136 -1.33 -0.58 1.04
C ASP A 136 -0.75 -1.96 0.68
N GLY A 137 0.25 -2.43 1.44
CA GLY A 137 0.81 -3.76 1.25
C GLY A 137 -0.20 -4.88 1.53
N LEU A 138 -1.01 -4.73 2.59
CA LEU A 138 -2.04 -5.70 2.96
C LEU A 138 -3.19 -5.75 1.94
N SER A 139 -3.68 -4.60 1.48
CA SER A 139 -4.75 -4.52 0.47
C SER A 139 -4.31 -5.11 -0.88
N ALA A 140 -3.03 -4.96 -1.25
CA ALA A 140 -2.47 -5.65 -2.41
C ALA A 140 -2.53 -7.18 -2.24
N GLY A 141 -2.31 -7.68 -1.03
CA GLY A 141 -2.46 -9.10 -0.68
C GLY A 141 -3.90 -9.60 -0.77
N ILE A 142 -4.84 -8.84 -0.22
CA ILE A 142 -6.28 -9.13 -0.33
C ILE A 142 -6.69 -9.17 -1.81
N THR A 143 -6.28 -8.17 -2.59
CA THR A 143 -6.69 -8.01 -4.00
C THR A 143 -6.11 -9.09 -4.89
N ARG A 144 -4.80 -9.39 -4.76
CA ARG A 144 -4.08 -10.29 -5.69
C ARG A 144 -4.14 -11.76 -5.27
N ARG A 145 -4.18 -12.03 -3.97
CA ARG A 145 -4.04 -13.38 -3.41
C ARG A 145 -5.27 -13.85 -2.64
N LYS A 146 -6.32 -13.02 -2.53
CA LYS A 146 -7.47 -13.29 -1.65
C LYS A 146 -7.02 -13.58 -0.22
N ALA A 147 -5.99 -12.86 0.25
CA ALA A 147 -5.52 -12.99 1.62
C ALA A 147 -6.62 -12.52 2.59
N GLU A 148 -6.78 -13.25 3.69
CA GLU A 148 -7.57 -12.82 4.84
C GLU A 148 -6.66 -12.05 5.79
N VAL A 149 -7.02 -10.79 6.04
CA VAL A 149 -6.25 -9.89 6.91
C VAL A 149 -7.09 -9.56 8.13
N LYS A 150 -6.48 -9.69 9.32
CA LYS A 150 -7.03 -9.20 10.58
C LYS A 150 -6.06 -8.19 11.17
N LEU A 151 -6.59 -7.02 11.53
CA LEU A 151 -5.87 -5.97 12.24
C LEU A 151 -6.47 -5.78 13.62
N ARG A 152 -5.61 -5.69 14.64
CA ARG A 152 -5.99 -5.23 15.97
C ARG A 152 -5.16 -4.01 16.38
N VAL A 153 -5.83 -2.94 16.77
CA VAL A 153 -5.19 -1.72 17.30
C VAL A 153 -5.06 -1.85 18.82
N ASP A 154 -3.87 -1.60 19.36
CA ASP A 154 -3.57 -1.57 20.79
C ASP A 154 -2.62 -0.39 21.08
N GLY A 155 -3.19 0.78 21.35
CA GLY A 155 -2.42 2.03 21.39
C GLY A 155 -1.71 2.28 20.06
N SER A 156 -0.41 2.57 20.09
CA SER A 156 0.40 2.76 18.86
C SER A 156 0.72 1.47 18.12
N LYS A 157 0.36 0.30 18.67
CA LYS A 157 0.72 -1.00 18.10
C LYS A 157 -0.40 -1.55 17.23
N ILE A 158 -0.03 -1.98 16.03
CA ILE A 158 -0.90 -2.65 15.06
C ILE A 158 -0.49 -4.11 15.01
N HIS A 159 -1.34 -4.98 15.56
CA HIS A 159 -1.18 -6.41 15.39
C HIS A 159 -1.77 -6.82 14.05
N VAL A 160 -0.96 -7.53 13.26
CA VAL A 160 -1.30 -7.95 11.90
C VAL A 160 -1.29 -9.46 11.84
N VAL A 161 -2.36 -10.04 11.31
CA VAL A 161 -2.40 -11.43 10.88
C VAL A 161 -2.86 -11.46 9.42
N GLU A 162 -1.98 -11.90 8.53
CA GLU A 162 -2.30 -12.17 7.11
C GLU A 162 -2.25 -13.67 6.88
N ASN A 163 -3.38 -14.24 6.47
CA ASN A 163 -3.50 -15.63 6.03
C ASN A 163 -3.75 -15.64 4.52
N SER A 164 -2.86 -16.26 3.77
CA SER A 164 -2.96 -16.39 2.33
C SER A 164 -3.20 -17.86 1.94
N PRO A 165 -3.92 -18.13 0.85
CA PRO A 165 -3.92 -19.45 0.20
C PRO A 165 -2.52 -19.94 -0.18
N MET A 166 -1.52 -19.05 -0.17
CA MET A 166 -0.11 -19.35 -0.40
C MET A 166 0.68 -19.18 0.90
N PRO A 167 1.04 -20.28 1.60
CA PRO A 167 1.59 -20.22 2.96
C PRO A 167 2.83 -19.34 3.15
N ARG A 168 3.65 -19.15 2.09
CA ARG A 168 4.83 -18.28 2.14
C ARG A 168 4.53 -16.80 2.43
N TYR A 169 3.28 -16.37 2.23
CA TYR A 169 2.83 -15.01 2.53
C TYR A 169 2.11 -14.92 3.89
N ASN A 170 1.95 -16.04 4.60
CA ASN A 170 1.36 -16.02 5.92
C ASN A 170 2.32 -15.31 6.87
N ARG A 171 1.80 -14.33 7.61
CA ARG A 171 2.60 -13.57 8.57
C ARG A 171 1.75 -13.12 9.74
N SER A 172 2.39 -13.07 10.90
CA SER A 172 1.86 -12.50 12.12
C SER A 172 2.95 -11.64 12.75
N PHE A 173 2.67 -10.36 12.96
CA PHE A 173 3.64 -9.42 13.54
C PHE A 173 2.91 -8.24 14.18
N VAL A 174 3.65 -7.44 14.93
CA VAL A 174 3.19 -6.21 15.55
C VAL A 174 4.06 -5.06 15.07
N LEU A 175 3.44 -4.01 14.53
CA LEU A 175 4.10 -2.76 14.15
C LEU A 175 3.77 -1.67 15.17
N ASP A 176 4.77 -1.04 15.76
CA ASP A 176 4.56 0.20 16.52
C ASP A 176 4.67 1.41 15.58
N LEU A 177 3.60 2.18 15.46
CA LEU A 177 3.53 3.31 14.53
C LEU A 177 4.47 4.46 14.89
N TYR A 178 4.86 4.61 16.16
CA TYR A 178 5.72 5.72 16.60
C TYR A 178 7.20 5.39 16.52
N SER A 179 7.59 4.16 16.85
CA SER A 179 9.00 3.74 16.76
C SER A 179 9.36 3.13 15.40
N GLY A 180 8.38 2.60 14.66
CA GLY A 180 8.63 1.80 13.46
C GLY A 180 9.09 0.36 13.75
N SER A 181 9.19 -0.04 15.03
CA SER A 181 9.64 -1.38 15.40
C SER A 181 8.64 -2.46 14.98
N VAL A 182 9.15 -3.58 14.48
CA VAL A 182 8.38 -4.77 14.12
C VAL A 182 8.81 -5.94 15.00
N THR A 183 7.84 -6.62 15.64
CA THR A 183 8.05 -7.80 16.49
C THR A 183 7.10 -8.94 16.14
#